data_AF-D2YGW8-F1
#
_entry.id   AF-D2YGW8-F1
#
_cell.length_a   1.000
_cell.length_b   1.000
_cell.length_c   1.000
_cell.angle_alpha   90.00
_cell.angle_beta   90.00
_cell.angle_gamma   90.00
#
_symmetry.space_group_name_H-M   'P 1'
#
loop_
_entity.id
_entity.type
_entity.pdbx_description
1 polymer ?
#
loop_
_entity_poly.entity_id
_entity_poly.type
_entity_poly.pdbx_seq_one_letter_code
_entity_poly.pdbx_strand_id
1 'polypeptide(L)'
;MYWRHLRVNELSEKIIDRTEEMFLDTINMGIEIVKDRLSYITWLTAISTAAVTFSISELSSLNDLDIPKIGGFELHVVCLLFMFLSIVLGVIAKYQGHQTLYYNRMLIAMAKMQRYPFYRKVMEEDPVTFSRKFHNCEYLGDERHKQFKSFQRKTKRWYSEAKLLYVQAASLVIGYAGVTFVLLELWKYI
;
A
#
# COMPACT_ATOMS: atom_id res chain seq x y z
N MET A 1 -35.51 18.83 -36.17
CA MET A 1 -35.33 17.55 -35.46
C MET A 1 -33.85 17.10 -35.38
N TYR A 2 -33.02 17.42 -36.37
CA TYR A 2 -31.58 17.09 -36.41
C TYR A 2 -30.74 17.67 -35.24
N TRP A 3 -31.01 18.92 -34.83
CA TRP A 3 -30.26 19.61 -33.77
C TRP A 3 -30.49 19.09 -32.34
N ARG A 4 -31.55 18.30 -32.09
CA ARG A 4 -31.79 17.66 -30.79
C ARG A 4 -30.86 16.47 -30.58
N HIS A 5 -30.62 15.66 -31.62
CA HIS A 5 -29.73 14.51 -31.55
C HIS A 5 -28.26 14.91 -31.37
N LEU A 6 -27.81 16.00 -32.02
CA LEU A 6 -26.46 16.54 -31.82
C LEU A 6 -26.23 17.05 -30.38
N ARG A 7 -27.21 17.75 -29.80
CA ARG A 7 -27.14 18.23 -28.41
C ARG A 7 -27.17 17.10 -27.37
N VAL A 8 -27.95 16.04 -27.65
CA VAL A 8 -28.01 14.84 -26.80
C VAL A 8 -26.69 14.07 -26.86
N ASN A 9 -26.02 14.02 -28.02
CA ASN A 9 -24.69 13.42 -28.14
C ASN A 9 -23.63 14.20 -27.36
N GLU A 10 -23.57 15.53 -27.47
CA GLU A 10 -22.59 16.34 -26.70
C GLU A 10 -22.79 16.25 -25.19
N LEU A 11 -24.05 16.23 -24.72
CA LEU A 11 -24.35 16.08 -23.30
C LEU A 11 -24.00 14.67 -22.80
N SER A 12 -24.29 13.65 -23.61
CA SER A 12 -23.96 12.26 -23.30
C SER A 12 -22.45 12.05 -23.23
N GLU A 13 -21.70 12.60 -24.19
CA GLU A 13 -20.25 12.56 -24.24
C GLU A 13 -19.61 13.25 -23.02
N LYS A 14 -20.14 14.42 -22.61
CA LYS A 14 -19.71 15.09 -21.37
C LYS A 14 -19.97 14.26 -20.11
N ILE A 15 -21.10 13.57 -20.00
CA ILE A 15 -21.40 12.71 -18.84
C ILE A 15 -20.51 11.47 -18.83
N ILE A 16 -20.27 10.90 -20.01
CA ILE A 16 -19.35 9.79 -20.27
C ILE A 16 -17.93 10.13 -19.81
N ASP A 17 -17.40 11.26 -20.29
CA ASP A 17 -16.04 11.71 -19.98
C ASP A 17 -15.89 12.00 -18.48
N ARG A 18 -16.88 12.65 -17.87
CA ARG A 18 -16.86 12.95 -16.44
C ARG A 18 -16.94 11.70 -15.57
N THR A 19 -17.69 10.68 -16.00
CA THR A 19 -17.77 9.39 -15.30
C THR A 19 -16.44 8.64 -15.38
N GLU A 20 -15.80 8.66 -16.55
CA GLU A 20 -14.46 8.09 -16.74
C GLU A 20 -13.43 8.79 -15.85
N GLU A 21 -13.41 10.12 -15.88
CA GLU A 21 -12.52 10.96 -15.08
C GLU A 21 -12.65 10.66 -13.58
N MET A 22 -13.87 10.66 -13.03
CA MET A 22 -14.09 10.34 -11.61
C MET A 22 -13.59 8.94 -11.22
N PHE A 23 -13.77 7.94 -12.10
CA PHE A 23 -13.27 6.60 -11.84
C PHE A 23 -11.74 6.54 -11.84
N LEU A 24 -11.12 7.14 -12.86
CA LEU A 24 -9.67 7.21 -12.98
C LEU A 24 -9.05 7.97 -11.80
N ASP A 25 -9.63 9.10 -11.41
CA ASP A 25 -9.20 9.89 -10.27
C ASP A 25 -9.29 9.10 -8.96
N THR A 26 -10.39 8.37 -8.75
CA THR A 26 -10.56 7.53 -7.56
C THR A 26 -9.45 6.47 -7.46
N ILE A 27 -9.12 5.80 -8.57
CA ILE A 27 -8.06 4.79 -8.56
C ILE A 27 -6.67 5.44 -8.46
N ASN A 28 -6.44 6.56 -9.16
CA ASN A 28 -5.18 7.30 -9.10
C ASN A 28 -4.88 7.79 -7.70
N MET A 29 -5.87 8.37 -7.01
CA MET A 29 -5.77 8.75 -5.59
C MET A 29 -5.44 7.53 -4.72
N GLY A 30 -6.08 6.39 -4.97
CA GLY A 30 -5.76 5.13 -4.29
C GLY A 30 -4.32 4.64 -4.55
N ILE A 31 -3.80 4.84 -5.76
CA ILE A 31 -2.41 4.52 -6.13
C ILE A 31 -1.42 5.46 -5.43
N GLU A 32 -1.70 6.76 -5.40
CA GLU A 32 -0.85 7.75 -4.72
C GLU A 32 -0.73 7.45 -3.24
N ILE A 33 -1.84 7.18 -2.55
CA ILE A 33 -1.82 6.79 -1.13
C ILE A 33 -0.95 5.55 -0.90
N VAL A 34 -1.02 4.55 -1.78
CA VAL A 34 -0.21 3.33 -1.64
C VAL A 34 1.27 3.61 -1.93
N LYS A 35 1.59 4.43 -2.95
CA LYS A 35 2.97 4.84 -3.25
C LYS A 35 3.60 5.60 -2.09
N ASP A 36 2.87 6.54 -1.52
CA ASP A 36 3.33 7.36 -0.41
C ASP A 36 3.66 6.47 0.81
N ARG A 37 2.74 5.58 1.18
CA ARG A 37 2.95 4.59 2.26
C ARG A 37 4.13 3.65 1.99
N LEU A 38 4.31 3.20 0.75
CA LEU A 38 5.46 2.37 0.36
C LEU A 38 6.78 3.11 0.49
N SER A 39 6.80 4.42 0.22
CA SER A 39 7.97 5.27 0.45
C SER A 39 8.33 5.26 1.94
N TYR A 40 7.36 5.53 2.83
CA TYR A 40 7.58 5.50 4.27
C TYR A 40 8.03 4.13 4.80
N ILE A 41 7.41 3.03 4.34
CA ILE A 41 7.84 1.67 4.69
C ILE A 41 9.29 1.42 4.25
N THR A 42 9.67 1.89 3.05
CA THR A 42 11.04 1.73 2.55
C THR A 42 12.04 2.49 3.42
N TRP A 43 11.73 3.74 3.77
CA TRP A 43 12.52 4.54 4.71
C TRP A 43 12.66 3.87 6.07
N LEU A 44 11.56 3.44 6.69
CA LEU A 44 11.57 2.76 7.99
C LEU A 44 12.35 1.45 7.95
N THR A 45 12.27 0.70 6.85
CA THR A 45 13.03 -0.54 6.68
C THR A 45 14.53 -0.24 6.61
N ALA A 46 14.94 0.78 5.84
CA ALA A 46 16.33 1.19 5.74
C ALA A 46 16.88 1.67 7.10
N ILE A 47 16.11 2.49 7.83
CA ILE A 47 16.46 2.93 9.19
C ILE A 47 16.57 1.72 10.12
N SER A 48 15.64 0.76 10.05
CA SER A 48 15.69 -0.45 10.87
C SER A 48 16.94 -1.29 10.59
N THR A 49 17.31 -1.45 9.32
CA THR A 49 18.55 -2.16 8.94
C THR A 49 19.80 -1.45 9.43
N ALA A 50 19.84 -0.11 9.33
CA ALA A 50 20.95 0.69 9.85
C ALA A 50 21.05 0.57 11.38
N ALA A 51 19.91 0.66 12.08
CA ALA A 51 19.82 0.51 13.53
C ALA A 51 20.32 -0.87 13.99
N VAL A 52 19.85 -1.96 13.36
CA VAL A 52 20.31 -3.32 13.66
C VAL A 52 21.82 -3.45 13.45
N THR A 53 22.34 -2.98 12.31
CA THR A 53 23.78 -3.05 12.00
C THR A 53 24.61 -2.29 13.04
N PHE A 54 24.19 -1.07 13.39
CA PHE A 54 24.86 -0.25 14.40
C PHE A 54 24.84 -0.93 15.78
N SER A 55 23.67 -1.40 16.22
CA SER A 55 23.51 -2.09 17.49
C SER A 55 24.37 -3.35 17.60
N ILE A 56 24.45 -4.16 16.54
CA ILE A 56 25.32 -5.35 16.51
C ILE A 56 26.79 -4.94 16.64
N SER A 57 27.22 -3.90 15.90
CA SER A 57 28.60 -3.40 15.95
C SER A 57 28.98 -2.94 17.37
N GLU A 58 28.15 -2.12 18.01
CA GLU A 58 28.39 -1.62 19.37
C GLU A 58 28.31 -2.71 20.43
N LEU A 59 27.43 -3.69 20.29
CA LEU A 59 27.39 -4.81 21.24
C LEU A 59 28.61 -5.71 21.10
N SER A 60 29.12 -5.90 19.88
CA SER A 60 30.31 -6.73 19.64
C SER A 60 31.60 -6.15 20.24
N SER A 61 31.67 -4.82 20.43
CA SER A 61 32.80 -4.17 21.09
C SER A 61 32.73 -4.24 22.62
N LEU A 62 31.60 -4.67 23.20
CA LEU A 62 31.34 -4.74 24.64
C LEU A 62 31.45 -6.15 25.23
N ASN A 63 32.03 -7.10 24.50
CA ASN A 63 32.05 -8.55 24.79
C ASN A 63 32.54 -8.98 26.19
N ASP A 64 33.17 -8.08 26.97
CA ASP A 64 33.73 -8.38 28.30
C ASP A 64 32.89 -7.85 29.48
N LEU A 65 31.73 -7.24 29.24
CA LEU A 65 30.88 -6.65 30.29
C LEU A 65 29.64 -7.48 30.58
N ASP A 66 29.25 -7.56 31.86
CA ASP A 66 28.02 -8.25 32.29
C ASP A 66 26.78 -7.53 31.76
N ILE A 67 26.12 -8.16 30.78
CA ILE A 67 24.95 -7.61 30.11
C ILE A 67 23.70 -7.76 30.99
N PRO A 68 22.84 -6.73 31.10
CA PRO A 68 21.59 -6.81 31.84
C PRO A 68 20.65 -7.90 31.27
N LYS A 69 20.07 -8.70 32.17
CA LYS A 69 19.16 -9.83 31.85
C LYS A 69 17.76 -9.55 32.37
N ILE A 70 16.74 -9.87 31.56
CA ILE A 70 15.33 -9.84 31.95
C ILE A 70 14.74 -11.25 31.74
N GLY A 71 14.22 -11.86 32.81
CA GLY A 71 13.60 -13.19 32.73
C GLY A 71 14.55 -14.31 32.28
N GLY A 72 15.87 -14.15 32.51
CA GLY A 72 16.90 -15.10 32.09
C GLY A 72 17.44 -14.88 30.67
N PHE A 73 16.83 -13.98 29.88
CA PHE A 73 17.32 -13.61 28.55
C PHE A 73 18.12 -12.32 28.59
N GLU A 74 19.17 -12.26 27.77
CA GLU A 74 19.97 -11.06 27.59
C GLU A 74 19.15 -9.98 26.88
N LEU A 75 19.07 -8.79 27.50
CA LEU A 75 18.17 -7.72 27.05
C LEU A 75 18.48 -7.30 25.61
N HIS A 76 19.77 -7.25 25.25
CA HIS A 76 20.18 -6.85 23.90
C HIS A 76 19.66 -7.81 22.81
N VAL A 77 19.57 -9.12 23.09
CA VAL A 77 19.04 -10.12 22.14
C VAL A 77 17.56 -9.86 21.86
N VAL A 78 16.79 -9.57 22.92
CA VAL A 78 15.35 -9.25 22.81
C VAL A 78 15.16 -7.96 22.00
N CYS A 79 15.97 -6.94 22.26
CA CYS A 79 15.91 -5.67 21.54
C CYS A 79 16.31 -5.81 20.05
N LEU A 80 17.35 -6.58 19.75
CA LEU A 80 17.74 -6.93 18.38
C LEU A 80 16.62 -7.68 17.65
N LEU A 81 15.95 -8.62 18.32
CA LEU A 81 14.78 -9.33 17.78
C LEU A 81 13.64 -8.38 17.39
N PHE A 82 13.32 -7.38 18.23
CA PHE A 82 12.30 -6.38 17.91
C PHE A 82 12.67 -5.52 16.68
N MET A 83 13.92 -5.08 16.59
CA MET A 83 14.39 -4.32 15.42
C MET A 83 14.44 -5.18 14.15
N PHE A 84 14.83 -6.45 14.27
CA PHE A 84 14.77 -7.40 13.16
C PHE A 84 13.32 -7.66 12.71
N LEU A 85 12.38 -7.78 13.65
CA LEU A 85 10.95 -7.91 13.35
C LEU A 85 10.42 -6.70 12.57
N SER A 86 10.89 -5.48 12.88
CA SER A 86 10.60 -4.27 12.09
C SER A 86 11.02 -4.43 10.63
N ILE A 87 12.18 -5.03 10.35
CA ILE A 87 12.64 -5.29 8.97
C ILE A 87 11.70 -6.29 8.28
N VAL A 88 11.37 -7.41 8.94
CA VAL A 88 10.47 -8.44 8.39
C VAL A 88 9.09 -7.86 8.06
N LEU A 89 8.52 -7.07 8.97
CA LEU A 89 7.25 -6.38 8.75
C LEU A 89 7.32 -5.42 7.57
N GLY A 90 8.42 -4.68 7.44
CA GLY A 90 8.66 -3.79 6.30
C GLY A 90 8.69 -4.52 4.96
N VAL A 91 9.36 -5.68 4.89
CA VAL A 91 9.42 -6.52 3.68
C VAL A 91 8.03 -7.04 3.29
N ILE A 92 7.26 -7.56 4.26
CA ILE A 92 5.90 -8.05 4.02
C ILE A 92 4.98 -6.91 3.55
N ALA A 93 5.04 -5.75 4.21
CA ALA A 93 4.23 -4.59 3.86
C ALA A 93 4.58 -4.07 2.45
N LYS A 94 5.88 -4.07 2.10
CA LYS A 94 6.34 -3.70 0.76
C LYS A 94 5.85 -4.66 -0.31
N TYR A 95 5.93 -5.98 -0.06
CA TYR A 95 5.39 -6.99 -0.98
C TYR A 95 3.90 -6.79 -1.22
N GLN A 96 3.12 -6.61 -0.15
CA GLN A 96 1.67 -6.42 -0.25
C GLN A 96 1.30 -5.11 -0.96
N GLY A 97 2.01 -4.02 -0.67
CA GLY A 97 1.80 -2.73 -1.33
C GLY A 97 2.10 -2.80 -2.84
N HIS A 98 3.18 -3.49 -3.24
CA HIS A 98 3.48 -3.69 -4.67
C HIS A 98 2.42 -4.52 -5.39
N GLN A 99 1.90 -5.59 -4.76
CA GLN A 99 0.79 -6.35 -5.33
C GLN A 99 -0.46 -5.48 -5.50
N THR A 100 -0.78 -4.67 -4.49
CA THR A 100 -1.92 -3.75 -4.54
C THR A 100 -1.79 -2.72 -5.67
N LEU A 101 -0.60 -2.14 -5.84
CA LEU A 101 -0.30 -1.24 -6.96
C LEU A 101 -0.47 -1.93 -8.31
N TYR A 102 0.02 -3.16 -8.45
CA TYR A 102 -0.09 -3.93 -9.68
C TYR A 102 -1.57 -4.14 -10.05
N TYR A 103 -2.39 -4.63 -9.12
CA TYR A 103 -3.81 -4.87 -9.39
C TYR A 103 -4.59 -3.57 -9.64
N ASN A 104 -4.31 -2.48 -8.92
CA ASN A 104 -4.92 -1.17 -9.21
C ASN A 104 -4.59 -0.67 -10.62
N ARG A 105 -3.35 -0.83 -11.09
CA ARG A 105 -2.97 -0.49 -12.47
C ARG A 105 -3.72 -1.33 -13.49
N MET A 106 -3.94 -2.62 -13.22
CA MET A 106 -4.74 -3.48 -14.08
C MET A 106 -6.21 -3.07 -14.12
N LEU A 107 -6.79 -2.61 -13.01
CA LEU A 107 -8.15 -2.05 -12.98
C LEU A 107 -8.26 -0.80 -13.86
N ILE A 108 -7.28 0.11 -13.81
CA ILE A 108 -7.21 1.28 -14.72
C ILE A 108 -7.15 0.83 -16.17
N ALA A 109 -6.27 -0.13 -16.49
CA ALA A 109 -6.13 -0.63 -17.86
C ALA A 109 -7.44 -1.25 -18.38
N MET A 110 -8.16 -1.99 -17.54
CA MET A 110 -9.45 -2.58 -17.91
C MET A 110 -10.54 -1.54 -18.13
N ALA A 111 -10.60 -0.49 -17.30
CA ALA A 111 -11.52 0.62 -17.52
C ALA A 111 -11.20 1.38 -18.82
N LYS A 112 -9.92 1.60 -19.13
CA LYS A 112 -9.52 2.16 -20.42
C LYS A 112 -9.89 1.25 -21.60
N MET A 113 -9.80 -0.07 -21.45
CA MET A 113 -10.25 -1.01 -22.50
C MET A 113 -11.76 -0.97 -22.71
N GLN A 114 -12.53 -0.62 -21.68
CA GLN A 114 -13.97 -0.47 -21.78
C GLN A 114 -14.38 0.78 -22.58
N ARG A 115 -13.49 1.75 -22.75
CA ARG A 115 -13.71 3.02 -23.44
C ARG A 115 -14.29 2.85 -24.86
N TYR A 116 -13.78 1.89 -25.64
CA TYR A 116 -14.25 1.62 -27.00
C TYR A 116 -15.69 1.09 -27.08
N PRO A 117 -16.08 0.04 -26.33
CA PRO A 117 -17.48 -0.38 -26.25
C PRO A 117 -18.38 0.64 -25.54
N PHE A 118 -17.81 1.50 -24.69
CA PHE A 118 -18.54 2.54 -23.95
C PHE A 118 -18.98 3.72 -24.83
N TYR A 119 -18.10 4.31 -25.64
CA TYR A 119 -18.46 5.42 -26.54
C TYR A 119 -19.42 5.02 -27.67
N ARG A 120 -19.52 3.72 -27.99
CA ARG A 120 -20.46 3.22 -29.00
C ARG A 120 -21.89 3.06 -28.48
N LYS A 121 -22.13 3.18 -27.17
CA LYS A 121 -23.48 3.12 -26.61
C LYS A 121 -24.10 4.50 -26.56
N VAL A 122 -25.25 4.66 -27.21
CA VAL A 122 -26.12 5.81 -27.03
C VAL A 122 -26.64 5.79 -25.59
N MET A 123 -26.70 6.94 -24.91
CA MET A 123 -27.37 7.05 -23.60
C MET A 123 -28.87 6.77 -23.77
N GLU A 124 -29.24 5.49 -23.70
CA GLU A 124 -30.63 5.02 -23.62
C GLU A 124 -31.05 4.82 -22.16
N GLU A 125 -30.10 4.84 -21.22
CA GLU A 125 -30.29 4.56 -19.79
C GLU A 125 -30.05 5.81 -18.93
N ASP A 126 -30.68 5.83 -17.75
CA ASP A 126 -30.48 6.88 -16.74
C ASP A 126 -28.99 7.04 -16.38
N PRO A 127 -28.46 8.28 -16.22
CA PRO A 127 -27.05 8.55 -15.97
C PRO A 127 -26.45 7.82 -14.75
N VAL A 128 -27.26 7.56 -13.71
CA VAL A 128 -26.79 6.84 -12.51
C VAL A 128 -26.57 5.37 -12.82
N THR A 129 -27.52 4.76 -13.54
CA THR A 129 -27.41 3.36 -13.98
C THR A 129 -26.23 3.18 -14.93
N PHE A 130 -26.07 4.14 -15.84
CA PHE A 130 -24.97 4.20 -16.78
C PHE A 130 -23.60 4.27 -16.10
N SER A 131 -23.45 5.18 -15.13
CA SER A 131 -22.24 5.33 -14.33
C SER A 131 -21.92 4.07 -13.52
N ARG A 132 -22.93 3.44 -12.91
CA ARG A 132 -22.76 2.19 -12.16
C ARG A 132 -22.22 1.06 -13.03
N LYS A 133 -22.78 0.87 -14.23
CA LYS A 133 -22.31 -0.13 -15.20
C LYS A 133 -20.87 0.13 -15.63
N PHE A 134 -20.51 1.41 -15.82
CA PHE A 134 -19.14 1.78 -16.17
C PHE A 134 -18.15 1.43 -15.05
N HIS A 135 -18.45 1.84 -13.81
CA HIS A 135 -17.63 1.56 -12.63
C HIS A 135 -17.42 0.06 -12.37
N ASN A 136 -18.42 -0.77 -12.67
CA ASN A 136 -18.34 -2.22 -12.52
C ASN A 136 -17.69 -2.94 -13.72
N CYS A 137 -17.24 -2.19 -14.71
CA CYS A 137 -16.73 -2.72 -15.97
C CYS A 137 -17.69 -3.70 -16.67
N GLU A 138 -19.00 -3.40 -16.68
CA GLU A 138 -20.05 -4.29 -17.24
C GLU A 138 -20.15 -4.23 -18.78
N TYR A 139 -19.44 -3.31 -19.44
CA TYR A 139 -19.40 -3.22 -20.90
C TYR A 139 -18.24 -4.02 -21.53
N LEU A 140 -17.41 -4.65 -20.70
CA LEU A 140 -16.44 -5.65 -21.14
C LEU A 140 -17.12 -6.99 -21.39
N GLY A 141 -16.61 -7.77 -22.36
CA GLY A 141 -17.07 -9.15 -22.55
C GLY A 141 -16.84 -10.04 -21.31
N ASP A 142 -17.59 -11.14 -21.19
CA ASP A 142 -17.69 -11.98 -20.00
C ASP A 142 -16.33 -12.40 -19.40
N GLU A 143 -15.36 -12.76 -20.22
CA GLU A 143 -14.01 -13.13 -19.77
C GLU A 143 -13.29 -11.97 -19.08
N ARG A 144 -13.31 -10.78 -19.70
CA ARG A 144 -12.63 -9.59 -19.16
C ARG A 144 -13.36 -9.06 -17.93
N HIS A 145 -14.68 -9.16 -17.88
CA HIS A 145 -15.46 -8.81 -16.69
C HIS A 145 -15.16 -9.76 -15.51
N LYS A 146 -15.00 -11.07 -15.75
CA LYS A 146 -14.53 -12.02 -14.74
C LYS A 146 -13.13 -11.67 -14.23
N GLN A 147 -12.21 -11.28 -15.12
CA GLN A 147 -10.88 -10.84 -14.72
C GLN A 147 -10.91 -9.55 -13.90
N PHE A 148 -11.74 -8.57 -14.26
CA PHE A 148 -11.95 -7.35 -13.48
C PHE A 148 -12.40 -7.65 -12.05
N LYS A 149 -13.43 -8.51 -11.89
CA LYS A 149 -13.90 -8.96 -10.57
C LYS A 149 -12.80 -9.67 -9.77
N SER A 150 -11.94 -10.45 -10.44
CA SER A 150 -10.78 -11.09 -9.81
C SER A 150 -9.77 -10.05 -9.31
N PHE A 151 -9.41 -9.06 -10.12
CA PHE A 151 -8.50 -7.98 -9.72
C PHE A 151 -9.08 -7.11 -8.62
N GLN A 152 -10.39 -6.83 -8.64
CA GLN A 152 -11.10 -6.10 -7.60
C GLN A 152 -11.07 -6.85 -6.26
N ARG A 153 -11.18 -8.19 -6.29
CA ARG A 153 -11.01 -9.01 -5.08
C ARG A 153 -9.56 -8.98 -4.59
N LYS A 154 -8.58 -9.06 -5.48
CA LYS A 154 -7.15 -9.06 -5.11
C LYS A 154 -6.63 -7.70 -4.67
N THR A 155 -7.34 -6.61 -4.99
CA THR A 155 -7.09 -5.28 -4.42
C THR A 155 -7.62 -5.14 -3.00
N LYS A 156 -8.54 -6.01 -2.55
CA LYS A 156 -8.93 -6.07 -1.14
C LYS A 156 -7.78 -6.63 -0.33
N ARG A 157 -7.25 -5.78 0.55
CA ARG A 157 -6.04 -5.99 1.33
C ARG A 157 -6.34 -6.88 2.54
N TRP A 158 -5.46 -7.82 2.86
CA TRP A 158 -5.57 -8.64 4.09
C TRP A 158 -5.31 -7.77 5.34
N TYR A 159 -4.39 -6.81 5.23
CA TYR A 159 -4.07 -5.82 6.27
C TYR A 159 -3.90 -4.42 5.67
N SER A 160 -4.28 -3.37 6.38
CA SER A 160 -4.01 -1.99 5.96
C SER A 160 -2.51 -1.71 6.06
N GLU A 161 -1.88 -1.19 4.99
CA GLU A 161 -0.45 -0.80 5.01
C GLU A 161 -0.17 0.21 6.12
N ALA A 162 -1.17 1.03 6.50
CA ALA A 162 -1.04 1.92 7.64
C ALA A 162 -0.85 1.16 8.96
N LYS A 163 -1.61 0.08 9.18
CA LYS A 163 -1.46 -0.75 10.39
C LYS A 163 -0.07 -1.42 10.43
N LEU A 164 0.37 -1.96 9.30
CA LEU A 164 1.71 -2.57 9.21
C LEU A 164 2.81 -1.53 9.44
N LEU A 165 2.66 -0.32 8.90
CA LEU A 165 3.57 0.80 9.13
C LEU A 165 3.64 1.19 10.62
N TYR A 166 2.51 1.26 11.32
CA TYR A 166 2.50 1.55 12.76
C TYR A 166 3.19 0.47 13.58
N VAL A 167 2.93 -0.82 13.28
CA VAL A 167 3.57 -1.93 13.99
C VAL A 167 5.08 -1.96 13.70
N GLN A 168 5.48 -1.70 12.46
CA GLN A 168 6.89 -1.56 12.07
C GLN A 168 7.58 -0.45 12.88
N ALA A 169 6.99 0.75 12.89
CA ALA A 169 7.52 1.88 13.62
C ALA A 169 7.61 1.61 15.13
N ALA A 170 6.57 1.04 15.73
CA ALA A 170 6.57 0.68 17.15
C ALA A 170 7.66 -0.35 17.48
N SER A 171 7.81 -1.38 16.64
CA SER A 171 8.84 -2.42 16.83
C SER A 171 10.26 -1.84 16.76
N LEU A 172 10.49 -0.92 15.81
CA LEU A 172 11.76 -0.21 15.70
C LEU A 172 12.04 0.66 16.93
N VAL A 173 11.08 1.48 17.34
CA VAL A 173 11.25 2.42 18.47
C VAL A 173 11.51 1.66 19.76
N ILE A 174 10.73 0.61 20.04
CA ILE A 174 10.89 -0.21 21.25
C ILE A 174 12.23 -0.94 21.24
N GLY A 175 12.59 -1.57 20.11
CA GLY A 175 13.86 -2.29 19.98
C GLY A 175 15.07 -1.37 20.11
N TYR A 176 15.04 -0.22 19.43
CA TYR A 176 16.15 0.74 19.45
C TYR A 176 16.30 1.39 20.83
N ALA A 177 15.21 1.84 21.46
CA ALA A 177 15.25 2.39 22.81
C ALA A 177 15.80 1.39 23.83
N GLY A 178 15.46 0.11 23.68
CA GLY A 178 16.00 -0.96 24.51
C GLY A 178 17.50 -1.16 24.33
N VAL A 179 18.02 -1.14 23.09
CA VAL A 179 19.48 -1.19 22.87
C VAL A 179 20.16 0.05 23.44
N THR A 180 19.61 1.25 23.22
CA THR A 180 20.18 2.47 23.78
C THR A 180 20.22 2.42 25.31
N PHE A 181 19.19 1.86 25.95
CA PHE A 181 19.18 1.66 27.39
C PHE A 181 20.28 0.70 27.86
N VAL A 182 20.45 -0.44 27.18
CA VAL A 182 21.54 -1.39 27.48
C VAL A 182 22.90 -0.70 27.35
N LEU A 183 23.13 0.03 26.26
CA LEU A 183 24.38 0.76 26.04
C LEU A 183 24.62 1.83 27.12
N LEU A 184 23.57 2.54 27.57
CA LEU A 184 23.68 3.52 28.65
C LEU A 184 23.97 2.89 30.02
N GLU A 185 23.39 1.72 30.31
CA GLU A 185 23.72 1.00 31.53
C GLU A 185 25.16 0.49 31.51
N LEU A 186 25.62 -0.03 30.37
CA LEU A 186 26.99 -0.52 30.19
C LEU A 186 28.03 0.60 30.16
N TRP A 187 27.66 1.79 29.67
CA TRP A 187 28.53 2.99 29.68
C TRP A 187 28.96 3.38 31.10
N LYS A 188 28.16 3.07 32.12
CA LYS A 188 28.54 3.36 33.52
C LYS A 188 29.78 2.59 33.99
N TYR A 189 30.19 1.56 33.24
CA TYR A 189 31.32 0.68 33.56
C TYR A 189 32.55 0.93 32.69
N ILE A 190 32.50 1.92 31.79
CA ILE A 190 33.61 2.42 30.95
C ILE A 190 34.11 3.74 31.53
#